data_AF-B9TK44-F1
#
_entry.id   AF-B9TK44-F1
#
_cell.length_a   1.000
_cell.length_b   1.000
_cell.length_c   1.000
_cell.angle_alpha   90.00
_cell.angle_beta   90.00
_cell.angle_gamma   90.00
#
_symmetry.space_group_name_H-M   'P 1'
#
loop_
_entity.id
_entity.type
_entity.pdbx_description
1 polymer ?
#
loop_
_entity_poly.entity_id
_entity_poly.type
_entity_poly.pdbx_seq_one_letter_code
_entity_poly.pdbx_strand_id
1 'polypeptide(L)'
;MSRNTFTSQTKIETALICVYSLNEFIRNNRIAMNREIVNELFKCFYEKHLIGRGFVLRTPSLAERTFCGIRQGIIWRFEHRGELSSFGCHAFWSFTHELDDGPPNAVLSEDNICASGSCTPLVHSLGALSEGDVSARLLDLLDNDMIVLDRLTSTESLLVQIERHSRSKHELLGCNDVVAPLNHAFCLETAGRKAEAARRYRAIVRKLEDERFPKSELAIRCKEVAATRAQALIRYLSQSEKEQCGDESLGISIYQHVPDTPIEVRLAR
;
A
#
# COMPACT_ATOMS: atom_id res chain seq x y z
N MET A 1 -0.62 21.79 -61.50
CA MET A 1 -0.33 21.22 -60.17
C MET A 1 -0.55 22.29 -59.12
N SER A 2 -1.74 22.36 -58.49
CA SER A 2 -1.99 23.23 -57.33
C SER A 2 -3.18 22.70 -56.56
N ARG A 3 -2.95 21.94 -55.49
CA ARG A 3 -3.94 21.70 -54.43
C ARG A 3 -3.23 21.44 -53.09
N ASN A 4 -3.88 21.97 -52.04
CA ASN A 4 -3.72 21.66 -50.61
C ASN A 4 -2.68 22.44 -49.81
N THR A 5 -2.99 23.70 -49.51
CA THR A 5 -2.45 24.43 -48.34
C THR A 5 -3.52 25.06 -47.45
N PHE A 6 -4.81 25.03 -47.84
CA PHE A 6 -5.87 25.78 -47.14
C PHE A 6 -6.57 25.05 -45.97
N THR A 7 -6.27 23.79 -45.70
CA THR A 7 -6.93 23.00 -44.63
C THR A 7 -6.11 22.87 -43.33
N SER A 8 -4.83 23.27 -43.33
CA SER A 8 -3.97 23.19 -42.15
C SER A 8 -4.05 24.44 -41.27
N GLN A 9 -4.31 25.61 -41.85
CA GLN A 9 -4.25 26.90 -41.14
C GLN A 9 -5.49 27.15 -40.28
N THR A 10 -6.68 26.80 -40.77
CA THR A 10 -7.96 26.91 -40.03
C THR A 10 -8.06 25.94 -38.84
N LYS A 11 -7.44 24.75 -38.92
CA LYS A 11 -7.38 23.82 -37.78
C LYS A 11 -6.44 24.30 -36.67
N ILE A 12 -5.36 25.00 -37.03
CA ILE A 12 -4.42 25.58 -36.07
C ILE A 12 -5.03 26.82 -35.39
N GLU A 13 -5.74 27.68 -36.14
CA GLU A 13 -6.44 28.84 -35.58
C GLU A 13 -7.59 28.44 -34.65
N THR A 14 -8.34 27.38 -34.97
CA THR A 14 -9.43 26.88 -34.09
C THR A 14 -8.87 26.25 -32.80
N ALA A 15 -7.71 25.56 -32.88
CA ALA A 15 -7.03 25.02 -31.70
C ALA A 15 -6.43 26.14 -30.82
N LEU A 16 -5.87 27.19 -31.41
CA LEU A 16 -5.34 28.35 -30.68
C LEU A 16 -6.45 29.18 -30.01
N ILE A 17 -7.60 29.34 -30.65
CA ILE A 17 -8.75 30.05 -30.07
C ILE A 17 -9.35 29.25 -28.90
N CYS A 18 -9.39 27.91 -28.97
CA CYS A 18 -9.77 27.08 -27.82
C CYS A 18 -8.79 27.18 -26.65
N VAL A 19 -7.47 27.21 -26.90
CA VAL A 19 -6.46 27.33 -25.84
C VAL A 19 -6.45 28.73 -25.21
N TYR A 20 -6.65 29.79 -26.01
CA TYR A 20 -6.76 31.16 -25.48
C TYR A 20 -8.06 31.37 -24.70
N SER A 21 -9.19 30.84 -25.18
CA SER A 21 -10.47 30.94 -24.48
C SER A 21 -10.49 30.12 -23.18
N LEU A 22 -9.78 28.99 -23.10
CA LEU A 22 -9.62 28.21 -21.87
C LEU A 22 -8.71 28.94 -20.88
N ASN A 23 -7.61 29.53 -21.34
CA ASN A 23 -6.70 30.32 -20.49
C ASN A 23 -7.33 31.62 -19.96
N GLU A 24 -8.20 32.29 -20.73
CA GLU A 24 -8.98 33.43 -20.22
C GLU A 24 -10.13 33.00 -19.29
N PHE A 25 -10.76 31.85 -19.53
CA PHE A 25 -11.76 31.31 -18.61
C PHE A 25 -11.14 30.89 -17.27
N ILE A 26 -9.93 30.32 -17.29
CA ILE A 26 -9.12 29.97 -16.09
C ILE A 26 -8.60 31.23 -15.38
N ARG A 27 -8.27 32.31 -16.11
CA ARG A 27 -7.90 33.60 -15.48
C ARG A 27 -9.07 34.32 -14.82
N ASN A 28 -10.27 34.24 -15.40
CA ASN A 28 -11.45 34.94 -14.91
C ASN A 28 -12.28 34.14 -13.90
N ASN A 29 -12.12 32.82 -13.86
CA ASN A 29 -12.58 31.96 -12.77
C ASN A 29 -11.34 31.34 -12.12
N ARG A 30 -10.87 31.92 -11.00
CA ARG A 30 -10.00 31.18 -10.08
C ARG A 30 -10.81 30.00 -9.55
N ILE A 31 -10.88 28.91 -10.31
CA ILE A 31 -11.43 27.65 -9.83
C ILE A 31 -10.48 27.25 -8.71
N ALA A 32 -10.96 27.37 -7.48
CA ALA A 32 -10.21 26.95 -6.32
C ALA A 32 -9.86 25.46 -6.50
N MET A 33 -8.61 25.11 -6.18
CA MET A 33 -8.17 23.73 -6.22
C MET A 33 -9.16 22.85 -5.47
N ASN A 34 -9.62 21.79 -6.11
CA ASN A 34 -10.61 20.87 -5.55
C ASN A 34 -10.21 19.43 -5.86
N ARG A 35 -10.96 18.48 -5.30
CA ARG A 35 -10.66 17.05 -5.42
C ARG A 35 -10.77 16.55 -6.85
N GLU A 36 -11.70 17.08 -7.62
CA GLU A 36 -11.94 16.71 -9.02
C GLU A 36 -10.74 17.07 -9.90
N ILE A 37 -10.18 18.27 -9.72
CA ILE A 37 -8.96 18.71 -10.41
C ILE A 37 -7.79 17.80 -10.03
N VAL A 38 -7.60 17.53 -8.74
CA VAL A 38 -6.51 16.65 -8.28
C VAL A 38 -6.68 15.21 -8.81
N ASN A 39 -7.91 14.69 -8.91
CA ASN A 39 -8.19 13.39 -9.52
C ASN A 39 -7.71 13.34 -10.98
N GLU A 40 -8.03 14.37 -11.77
CA GLU A 40 -7.62 14.43 -13.19
C GLU A 40 -6.10 14.58 -13.32
N LEU A 41 -5.46 15.40 -12.50
CA LEU A 41 -4.00 15.54 -12.47
C LEU A 41 -3.32 14.20 -12.10
N PHE A 42 -3.83 13.50 -11.09
CA PHE A 42 -3.29 12.20 -10.69
C PHE A 42 -3.52 11.12 -11.75
N LYS A 43 -4.69 11.12 -12.40
CA LYS A 43 -4.98 10.21 -13.52
C LYS A 43 -4.00 10.43 -14.68
N CYS A 44 -3.76 11.68 -15.07
CA CYS A 44 -2.76 12.02 -16.08
C CYS A 44 -1.35 11.55 -15.68
N PHE A 45 -0.97 11.78 -14.42
CA PHE A 45 0.30 11.30 -13.88
C PHE A 45 0.42 9.77 -13.93
N TYR A 46 -0.64 9.06 -13.51
CA TYR A 46 -0.72 7.61 -13.55
C TYR A 46 -0.57 7.08 -14.98
N GLU A 47 -1.35 7.62 -15.93
CA GLU A 47 -1.35 7.18 -17.31
C GLU A 47 0.02 7.35 -17.97
N LYS A 48 0.69 8.47 -17.66
CA LYS A 48 1.98 8.80 -18.26
C LYS A 48 3.16 8.07 -17.60
N HIS A 49 3.12 7.83 -16.29
CA HIS A 49 4.31 7.42 -15.54
C HIS A 49 4.19 6.11 -14.77
N LEU A 50 2.98 5.73 -14.32
CA LEU A 50 2.78 4.58 -13.45
C LEU A 50 2.33 3.32 -14.21
N ILE A 51 1.56 3.45 -15.30
CA ILE A 51 1.13 2.30 -16.14
C ILE A 51 2.33 1.45 -16.56
N GLY A 52 3.37 2.08 -17.11
CA GLY A 52 4.57 1.39 -17.57
C GLY A 52 5.36 0.69 -16.46
N ARG A 53 5.06 0.99 -15.18
CA ARG A 53 5.68 0.40 -13.98
C ARG A 53 4.80 -0.67 -13.32
N GLY A 54 3.73 -1.10 -14.00
CA GLY A 54 2.84 -2.17 -13.55
C GLY A 54 1.77 -1.72 -12.55
N PHE A 55 1.58 -0.41 -12.36
CA PHE A 55 0.48 0.08 -11.53
C PHE A 55 -0.86 -0.01 -12.25
N VAL A 56 -1.92 -0.20 -11.46
CA VAL A 56 -3.32 -0.20 -11.83
C VAL A 56 -4.02 0.87 -11.00
N LEU A 57 -4.73 1.79 -11.67
CA LEU A 57 -5.57 2.78 -10.99
C LEU A 57 -6.79 2.07 -10.39
N ARG A 58 -6.85 2.01 -9.05
CA ARG A 58 -7.95 1.34 -8.31
C ARG A 58 -9.09 2.28 -7.99
N THR A 59 -8.75 3.50 -7.63
CA THR A 59 -9.68 4.60 -7.39
C THR A 59 -9.10 5.87 -8.01
N PRO A 60 -9.89 6.94 -8.17
CA PRO A 60 -9.38 8.23 -8.63
C PRO A 60 -8.20 8.79 -7.82
N SER A 61 -8.01 8.32 -6.58
CA SER A 61 -6.91 8.74 -5.70
C SER A 61 -5.83 7.71 -5.43
N LEU A 62 -5.92 6.53 -6.04
CA LEU A 62 -5.08 5.40 -5.70
C LEU A 62 -4.63 4.59 -6.92
N ALA A 63 -3.31 4.47 -7.07
CA ALA A 63 -2.68 3.53 -7.99
C ALA A 63 -1.93 2.44 -7.22
N GLU A 64 -2.05 1.18 -7.65
CA GLU A 64 -1.43 0.03 -6.98
C GLU A 64 -0.76 -0.95 -7.92
N ARG A 65 0.25 -1.65 -7.42
CA ARG A 65 0.79 -2.85 -8.05
C ARG A 65 0.98 -3.96 -7.02
N THR A 66 0.94 -5.20 -7.48
CA THR A 66 1.05 -6.37 -6.62
C THR A 66 2.25 -7.21 -7.05
N PHE A 67 3.01 -7.63 -6.07
CA PHE A 67 4.08 -8.62 -6.18
C PHE A 67 3.74 -9.81 -5.28
N CYS A 68 4.52 -10.89 -5.40
CA CYS A 68 4.37 -12.03 -4.51
C CYS A 68 4.62 -11.59 -3.04
N GLY A 69 3.58 -11.67 -2.21
CA GLY A 69 3.65 -11.32 -0.78
C GLY A 69 3.48 -9.84 -0.45
N ILE A 70 3.44 -8.93 -1.43
CA ILE A 70 3.39 -7.48 -1.19
C ILE A 70 2.45 -6.81 -2.18
N ARG A 71 1.65 -5.88 -1.67
CA ARG A 71 0.97 -4.84 -2.46
C ARG A 71 1.66 -3.51 -2.19
N GLN A 72 1.93 -2.74 -3.22
CA GLN A 72 2.46 -1.39 -3.13
C GLN A 72 1.48 -0.42 -3.78
N GLY A 73 1.39 0.81 -3.28
CA GLY A 73 0.60 1.83 -3.95
C GLY A 73 1.01 3.24 -3.62
N ILE A 74 0.46 4.14 -4.42
CA ILE A 74 0.59 5.59 -4.27
C ILE A 74 -0.82 6.14 -4.12
N ILE A 75 -1.07 6.79 -2.99
CA ILE A 75 -2.34 7.43 -2.68
C ILE A 75 -2.13 8.93 -2.52
N TRP A 76 -3.00 9.75 -3.10
CA TRP A 76 -3.02 11.17 -2.81
C TRP A 76 -4.10 11.52 -1.78
N ARG A 77 -3.82 12.58 -1.00
CA ARG A 77 -4.74 13.20 -0.05
C ARG A 77 -4.84 14.69 -0.33
N PHE A 78 -6.06 15.20 -0.34
CA PHE A 78 -6.35 16.62 -0.47
C PHE A 78 -7.37 17.02 0.58
N GLU A 79 -7.03 18.03 1.36
CA GLU A 79 -7.96 18.72 2.27
C GLU A 79 -8.04 20.19 1.91
N HIS A 80 -9.25 20.72 1.88
CA HIS A 80 -9.51 22.14 1.70
C HIS A 80 -10.17 22.69 2.97
N ARG A 81 -9.51 23.64 3.64
CA ARG A 81 -9.99 24.28 4.87
C ARG A 81 -9.96 25.80 4.69
N GLY A 82 -11.05 26.34 4.13
CA GLY A 82 -11.16 27.77 3.85
C GLY A 82 -10.14 28.20 2.81
N GLU A 83 -9.30 29.19 3.10
CA GLU A 83 -8.29 29.69 2.16
C GLU A 83 -7.03 28.79 2.06
N LEU A 84 -6.92 27.77 2.92
CA LEU A 84 -5.78 26.88 2.96
C LEU A 84 -6.15 25.51 2.39
N SER A 85 -5.36 25.06 1.42
CA SER A 85 -5.43 23.70 0.90
C SER A 85 -4.18 22.93 1.29
N SER A 86 -4.33 21.63 1.55
CA SER A 86 -3.22 20.70 1.71
C SER A 86 -3.31 19.62 0.64
N PHE A 87 -2.18 19.31 0.04
CA PHE A 87 -2.01 18.20 -0.87
C PHE A 87 -0.85 17.36 -0.39
N GLY A 88 -1.00 16.03 -0.44
CA GLY A 88 0.13 15.14 -0.24
C GLY A 88 -0.05 13.82 -0.96
N CYS A 89 1.06 13.22 -1.36
CA CYS A 89 1.10 11.84 -1.83
C CYS A 89 1.86 10.98 -0.85
N HIS A 90 1.36 9.77 -0.66
CA HIS A 90 1.91 8.80 0.24
C HIS A 90 2.16 7.49 -0.52
N ALA A 91 3.33 6.91 -0.31
CA ALA A 91 3.56 5.52 -0.60
C ALA A 91 2.91 4.71 0.51
N PHE A 92 2.33 3.58 0.14
CA PHE A 92 2.07 2.53 1.11
C PHE A 92 2.48 1.19 0.54
N TRP A 93 2.71 0.26 1.44
CA TRP A 93 2.76 -1.15 1.11
C TRP A 93 2.06 -1.95 2.19
N SER A 94 1.42 -3.03 1.77
CA SER A 94 0.80 -4.00 2.66
C SER A 94 1.32 -5.40 2.34
N PHE A 95 1.47 -6.21 3.37
CA PHE A 95 1.81 -7.61 3.21
C PHE A 95 0.54 -8.40 2.92
N THR A 96 0.58 -9.20 1.86
CA THR A 96 -0.60 -9.96 1.39
C THR A 96 -0.75 -11.24 2.21
N HIS A 97 -1.12 -11.11 3.48
CA HIS A 97 -1.39 -12.22 4.39
C HIS A 97 -2.80 -12.11 4.99
N GLU A 98 -3.14 -12.97 5.94
CA GLU A 98 -4.50 -13.19 6.45
C GLU A 98 -5.12 -12.01 7.23
N LEU A 99 -4.40 -10.90 7.38
CA LEU A 99 -4.94 -9.64 7.93
C LEU A 99 -5.04 -8.55 6.85
N ASP A 100 -4.73 -8.89 5.61
CA ASP A 100 -5.00 -8.04 4.45
C ASP A 100 -6.44 -8.27 3.98
N ASP A 101 -7.41 -7.88 4.84
CA ASP A 101 -8.84 -8.20 4.64
C ASP A 101 -9.55 -7.27 3.64
N GLY A 102 -8.81 -6.37 3.00
CA GLY A 102 -9.38 -5.19 2.39
C GLY A 102 -8.99 -5.00 0.92
N PRO A 103 -9.92 -4.54 0.08
CA PRO A 103 -9.57 -3.53 -0.90
C PRO A 103 -8.80 -2.41 -0.16
N PRO A 104 -7.82 -1.76 -0.78
CA PRO A 104 -7.16 -0.62 -0.16
C PRO A 104 -8.18 0.39 0.36
N ASN A 105 -8.03 0.77 1.63
CA ASN A 105 -8.95 1.61 2.42
C ASN A 105 -10.16 0.91 3.08
N ALA A 106 -10.25 -0.43 3.10
CA ALA A 106 -11.12 -1.06 4.08
C ALA A 106 -10.53 -0.79 5.47
N VAL A 107 -11.23 0.03 6.25
CA VAL A 107 -10.84 0.41 7.59
C VAL A 107 -10.89 -0.84 8.46
N LEU A 108 -9.72 -1.31 8.89
CA LEU A 108 -9.61 -2.39 9.86
C LEU A 108 -9.62 -1.80 11.27
N SER A 109 -10.82 -1.42 11.71
CA SER A 109 -11.18 -0.79 12.99
C SER A 109 -11.14 0.74 13.05
N GLU A 110 -11.82 1.27 14.06
CA GLU A 110 -12.22 2.66 14.32
C GLU A 110 -11.15 3.76 14.12
N ASP A 111 -9.87 3.40 13.98
CA ASP A 111 -8.73 4.32 13.96
C ASP A 111 -8.05 4.53 12.59
N ASN A 112 -8.60 4.01 11.48
CA ASN A 112 -8.01 4.16 10.13
C ASN A 112 -6.56 3.65 9.98
N ILE A 113 -6.16 2.65 10.77
CA ILE A 113 -4.81 2.08 10.74
C ILE A 113 -4.74 1.01 9.65
N CYS A 114 -3.75 1.10 8.76
CA CYS A 114 -3.43 0.00 7.83
C CYS A 114 -2.92 -1.19 8.66
N ALA A 115 -3.77 -2.19 8.90
CA ALA A 115 -3.46 -3.28 9.83
C ALA A 115 -2.41 -4.29 9.32
N SER A 116 -1.93 -4.17 8.09
CA SER A 116 -0.92 -5.07 7.49
C SER A 116 0.16 -4.29 6.73
N GLY A 117 0.28 -2.99 6.95
CA GLY A 117 1.11 -2.14 6.08
C GLY A 117 1.75 -0.94 6.75
N SER A 118 2.56 -0.24 5.96
CA SER A 118 3.13 1.04 6.31
C SER A 118 2.77 2.10 5.29
N CYS A 119 2.83 3.35 5.71
CA CYS A 119 2.52 4.51 4.90
C CYS A 119 3.61 5.56 5.14
N THR A 120 4.29 5.96 4.06
CA THR A 120 5.35 6.96 4.10
C THR A 120 4.90 8.19 3.31
N PRO A 121 4.85 9.38 3.93
CA PRO A 121 4.61 10.61 3.16
C PRO A 121 5.77 10.82 2.20
N LEU A 122 5.47 11.04 0.92
CA LEU A 122 6.47 11.24 -0.13
C LEU A 122 6.61 12.72 -0.46
N VAL A 123 5.48 13.37 -0.75
CA VAL A 123 5.42 14.80 -1.05
C VAL A 123 4.26 15.43 -0.32
N HIS A 124 4.46 16.68 0.09
CA HIS A 124 3.45 17.47 0.77
C HIS A 124 3.53 18.93 0.33
N SER A 125 2.38 19.60 0.25
CA SER A 125 2.28 21.03 -0.03
C SER A 125 1.09 21.63 0.70
N LEU A 126 1.29 22.85 1.18
CA LEU A 126 0.34 23.61 2.00
C LEU A 126 0.17 25.01 1.43
N GLY A 127 -1.05 25.52 1.49
CA GLY A 127 -1.37 26.91 1.13
C GLY A 127 -2.35 27.02 -0.03
N ALA A 128 -2.27 28.14 -0.75
CA ALA A 128 -3.06 28.36 -1.96
C ALA A 128 -2.44 27.56 -3.10
N LEU A 129 -2.90 26.31 -3.28
CA LEU A 129 -2.37 25.38 -4.27
C LEU A 129 -2.95 25.66 -5.66
N SER A 130 -2.07 25.72 -6.65
CA SER A 130 -2.41 25.72 -8.08
C SER A 130 -2.22 24.34 -8.71
N GLU A 131 -2.76 24.13 -9.91
CA GLU A 131 -2.55 22.89 -10.68
C GLU A 131 -1.08 22.64 -10.97
N GLY A 132 -0.31 23.73 -11.20
CA GLY A 132 1.13 23.67 -11.38
C GLY A 132 1.85 23.15 -10.13
N ASP A 133 1.42 23.57 -8.94
CA ASP A 133 2.04 23.12 -7.67
C ASP A 133 1.79 21.63 -7.45
N VAL A 134 0.54 21.16 -7.64
CA VAL A 134 0.19 19.74 -7.51
C VAL A 134 0.94 18.89 -8.53
N SER A 135 1.00 19.34 -9.79
CA SER A 135 1.70 18.63 -10.86
C SER A 135 3.20 18.53 -10.61
N ALA A 136 3.83 19.61 -10.13
CA ALA A 136 5.25 19.61 -9.78
C ALA A 136 5.53 18.57 -8.67
N ARG A 137 4.68 18.51 -7.64
CA ARG A 137 4.83 17.53 -6.55
C ARG A 137 4.63 16.10 -7.01
N LEU A 138 3.68 15.85 -7.91
CA LEU A 138 3.53 14.53 -8.52
C LEU A 138 4.77 14.13 -9.30
N LEU A 139 5.41 15.06 -10.02
CA LEU A 139 6.65 14.79 -10.73
C LEU A 139 7.84 14.55 -9.79
N ASP A 140 7.94 15.28 -8.67
CA ASP A 140 8.99 15.08 -7.65
C ASP A 140 9.03 13.63 -7.12
N LEU A 141 7.88 12.94 -7.11
CA LEU A 141 7.81 11.51 -6.75
C LEU A 141 8.71 10.64 -7.63
N LEU A 142 8.80 10.96 -8.92
CA LEU A 142 9.54 10.16 -9.89
C LEU A 142 11.04 10.19 -9.62
N ASP A 143 11.54 11.36 -9.20
CA ASP A 143 12.96 11.61 -9.03
C ASP A 143 13.49 11.10 -7.67
N ASN A 144 12.65 11.18 -6.63
CA ASN A 144 13.10 10.92 -5.25
C ASN A 144 12.60 9.58 -4.69
N ASP A 145 11.32 9.25 -4.91
CA ASP A 145 10.65 8.22 -4.13
C ASP A 145 10.37 6.94 -4.92
N MET A 146 10.15 7.06 -6.24
CA MET A 146 9.88 5.91 -7.10
C MET A 146 11.05 4.92 -7.16
N ILE A 147 12.29 5.40 -7.03
CA ILE A 147 13.48 4.53 -6.98
C ILE A 147 13.42 3.61 -5.76
N VAL A 148 12.90 4.09 -4.63
CA VAL A 148 12.74 3.28 -3.42
C VAL A 148 11.66 2.23 -3.64
N LEU A 149 10.50 2.62 -4.20
CA LEU A 149 9.41 1.68 -4.48
C LEU A 149 9.81 0.58 -5.46
N ASP A 150 10.58 0.92 -6.50
CA ASP A 150 11.07 -0.03 -7.51
C ASP A 150 12.14 -0.98 -6.99
N ARG A 151 12.76 -0.69 -5.84
CA ARG A 151 13.69 -1.63 -5.16
C ARG A 151 12.98 -2.61 -4.24
N LEU A 152 11.73 -2.33 -3.85
CA LEU A 152 11.00 -3.06 -2.81
C LEU A 152 9.94 -4.02 -3.39
N THR A 153 10.26 -4.72 -4.48
CA THR A 153 9.31 -5.51 -5.26
C THR A 153 9.13 -6.96 -4.79
N SER A 154 9.75 -7.35 -3.67
CA SER A 154 9.59 -8.68 -3.07
C SER A 154 9.78 -8.65 -1.56
N THR A 155 9.21 -9.63 -0.85
CA THR A 155 9.38 -9.73 0.61
C THR A 155 10.83 -9.94 1.01
N GLU A 156 11.62 -10.60 0.16
CA GLU A 156 13.06 -10.74 0.31
C GLU A 156 13.78 -9.39 0.22
N SER A 157 13.45 -8.56 -0.77
CA SER A 157 14.04 -7.22 -0.89
C SER A 157 13.71 -6.32 0.31
N LEU A 158 12.47 -6.41 0.83
CA LEU A 158 12.06 -5.73 2.06
C LEU A 158 12.85 -6.27 3.27
N LEU A 159 12.99 -7.59 3.39
CA LEU A 159 13.71 -8.22 4.49
C LEU A 159 15.18 -7.76 4.53
N VAL A 160 15.86 -7.72 3.38
CA VAL A 160 17.23 -7.21 3.28
C VAL A 160 17.32 -5.76 3.76
N GLN A 161 16.36 -4.91 3.40
CA GLN A 161 16.33 -3.52 3.86
C GLN A 161 16.06 -3.40 5.37
N ILE A 162 15.13 -4.20 5.90
CA ILE A 162 14.83 -4.26 7.34
C ILE A 162 16.06 -4.67 8.15
N GLU A 163 16.81 -5.67 7.68
CA GLU A 163 18.00 -6.18 8.36
C GLU A 163 19.18 -5.20 8.27
N ARG A 164 19.36 -4.58 7.09
CA ARG A 164 20.41 -3.58 6.87
C ARG A 164 20.16 -2.29 7.66
N HIS A 165 18.90 -1.90 7.82
CA HIS A 165 18.49 -0.65 8.45
C HIS A 165 17.53 -0.90 9.62
N SER A 166 17.99 -1.66 10.62
CA SER A 166 17.19 -2.08 11.78
C SER A 166 16.54 -0.94 12.58
N ARG A 167 17.10 0.28 12.52
CA ARG A 167 16.56 1.48 13.17
C ARG A 167 15.32 2.04 12.47
N SER A 168 15.18 1.87 11.16
CA SER A 168 14.05 2.36 10.36
C SER A 168 13.08 1.24 9.94
N LYS A 169 13.18 0.04 10.54
CA LYS A 169 12.27 -1.08 10.23
C LYS A 169 10.78 -0.75 10.38
N HIS A 170 10.43 0.22 11.23
CA HIS A 170 9.06 0.67 11.46
C HIS A 170 8.49 1.37 10.22
N GLU A 171 9.34 2.01 9.42
CA GLU A 171 8.95 2.57 8.13
C GLU A 171 8.52 1.45 7.19
N LEU A 172 9.17 0.28 7.22
CA LEU A 172 8.90 -0.86 6.33
C LEU A 172 7.86 -1.86 6.86
N LEU A 173 7.76 -2.05 8.17
CA LEU A 173 6.87 -3.04 8.77
C LEU A 173 5.58 -2.40 9.34
N GLY A 174 5.53 -1.07 9.40
CA GLY A 174 4.52 -0.32 10.13
C GLY A 174 4.94 -0.07 11.59
N CYS A 175 4.21 0.83 12.26
CA CYS A 175 4.50 1.25 13.63
C CYS A 175 3.70 0.47 14.70
N ASN A 176 2.77 -0.40 14.30
CA ASN A 176 1.92 -1.11 15.25
C ASN A 176 2.67 -2.30 15.89
N ASP A 177 2.76 -2.31 17.22
CA ASP A 177 3.53 -3.29 18.01
C ASP A 177 2.99 -4.73 18.00
N VAL A 178 1.79 -4.92 17.44
CA VAL A 178 1.16 -6.23 17.23
C VAL A 178 1.42 -6.71 15.81
N VAL A 179 1.18 -5.84 14.83
CA VAL A 179 1.23 -6.15 13.39
C VAL A 179 2.66 -6.21 12.86
N ALA A 180 3.52 -5.24 13.21
CA ALA A 180 4.87 -5.16 12.66
C ALA A 180 5.72 -6.43 12.91
N PRO A 181 5.65 -7.07 14.11
CA PRO A 181 6.24 -8.39 14.31
C PRO A 181 5.69 -9.49 13.39
N LEU A 182 4.38 -9.47 13.11
CA LEU A 182 3.71 -10.43 12.23
C LEU A 182 4.17 -10.25 10.78
N ASN A 183 4.21 -9.01 10.30
CA ASN A 183 4.76 -8.64 8.99
C ASN A 183 6.20 -9.12 8.83
N HIS A 184 7.03 -8.96 9.86
CA HIS A 184 8.41 -9.43 9.83
C HIS A 184 8.50 -10.97 9.74
N ALA A 185 7.68 -11.69 10.52
CA ALA A 185 7.60 -13.14 10.44
C ALA A 185 7.14 -13.62 9.05
N PHE A 186 6.20 -12.89 8.43
CA PHE A 186 5.74 -13.13 7.06
C PHE A 186 6.85 -12.94 6.02
N CYS A 187 7.66 -11.88 6.14
CA CYS A 187 8.83 -11.68 5.30
C CYS A 187 9.82 -12.84 5.39
N LEU A 188 10.13 -13.29 6.61
CA LEU A 188 11.02 -14.44 6.84
C LEU A 188 10.44 -15.70 6.20
N GLU A 189 9.13 -15.94 6.36
CA GLU A 189 8.47 -17.11 5.81
C GLU A 189 8.54 -17.14 4.29
N THR A 190 8.17 -16.03 3.65
CA THR A 190 8.12 -15.91 2.18
C THR A 190 9.52 -15.91 1.57
N ALA A 191 10.54 -15.40 2.28
CA ALA A 191 11.95 -15.52 1.90
C ALA A 191 12.55 -16.92 2.15
N GLY A 192 11.75 -17.91 2.57
CA GLY A 192 12.20 -19.28 2.76
C GLY A 192 12.89 -19.58 4.10
N ARG A 193 13.03 -18.59 5.00
CA ARG A 193 13.60 -18.77 6.36
C ARG A 193 12.56 -19.35 7.33
N LYS A 194 12.03 -20.53 6.99
CA LYS A 194 10.87 -21.16 7.64
C LYS A 194 11.07 -21.39 9.14
N ALA A 195 12.23 -21.88 9.56
CA ALA A 195 12.52 -22.12 10.98
C ALA A 195 12.53 -20.81 11.80
N GLU A 196 13.08 -19.74 11.23
CA GLU A 196 13.09 -18.44 11.91
C GLU A 196 11.70 -17.81 11.95
N ALA A 197 10.95 -17.89 10.85
CA ALA A 197 9.56 -17.44 10.81
C ALA A 197 8.72 -18.16 11.88
N ALA A 198 8.84 -19.49 12.00
CA ALA A 198 8.15 -20.28 13.02
C ALA A 198 8.47 -19.79 14.45
N ARG A 199 9.76 -19.56 14.76
CA ARG A 199 10.16 -18.99 16.06
C ARG A 199 9.56 -17.61 16.30
N ARG A 200 9.54 -16.74 15.29
CA ARG A 200 8.95 -15.39 15.39
C ARG A 200 7.44 -15.45 15.64
N TYR A 201 6.71 -16.28 14.90
CA TYR A 201 5.28 -16.46 15.13
C TYR A 201 4.98 -16.96 16.54
N ARG A 202 5.75 -17.93 17.06
CA ARG A 202 5.60 -18.38 18.46
C ARG A 202 5.87 -17.28 19.48
N ALA A 203 6.88 -16.45 19.26
CA ALA A 203 7.19 -15.32 20.13
C ALA A 203 6.04 -14.30 20.16
N ILE A 204 5.37 -14.08 19.03
CA ILE A 204 4.16 -13.26 18.95
C ILE A 204 3.05 -13.86 19.80
N VAL A 205 2.76 -15.16 19.65
CA VAL A 205 1.72 -15.83 20.44
C VAL A 205 1.97 -15.67 21.93
N ARG A 206 3.19 -15.97 22.40
CA ARG A 206 3.59 -15.81 23.82
C ARG A 206 3.45 -14.37 24.31
N LYS A 207 3.84 -13.38 23.50
CA LYS A 207 3.69 -11.96 23.84
C LYS A 207 2.22 -11.56 24.01
N LEU A 208 1.34 -12.08 23.14
CA LEU A 208 -0.09 -11.75 23.14
C LEU A 208 -0.91 -12.58 24.14
N GLU A 209 -0.32 -13.63 24.73
CA GLU A 209 -0.89 -14.39 25.85
C GLU A 209 -0.59 -13.74 27.21
N ASP A 210 0.43 -12.90 27.31
CA ASP A 210 0.77 -12.17 28.53
C ASP A 210 -0.44 -11.35 29.00
N GLU A 211 -0.89 -11.56 30.23
CA GLU A 211 -2.07 -10.89 30.80
C GLU A 211 -1.94 -9.37 30.83
N ARG A 212 -0.70 -8.86 30.82
CA ARG A 212 -0.41 -7.42 30.79
C ARG A 212 -0.59 -6.83 29.39
N PHE A 213 -0.68 -7.65 28.35
CA PHE A 213 -0.84 -7.16 26.99
C PHE A 213 -2.31 -6.81 26.69
N PRO A 214 -2.60 -5.64 26.10
CA PRO A 214 -3.97 -5.27 25.75
C PRO A 214 -4.62 -6.27 24.78
N LYS A 215 -5.75 -6.85 25.18
CA LYS A 215 -6.53 -7.83 24.40
C LYS A 215 -7.49 -7.15 23.43
N SER A 216 -6.95 -6.32 22.54
CA SER A 216 -7.73 -5.74 21.43
C SER A 216 -8.14 -6.83 20.43
N GLU A 217 -9.18 -6.56 19.65
CA GLU A 217 -9.62 -7.47 18.57
C GLU A 217 -8.49 -7.75 17.57
N LEU A 218 -7.73 -6.71 17.18
CA LEU A 218 -6.57 -6.86 16.31
C LEU A 218 -5.50 -7.77 16.93
N ALA A 219 -5.24 -7.65 18.24
CA ALA A 219 -4.30 -8.53 18.94
C ALA A 219 -4.77 -9.98 18.96
N ILE A 220 -6.06 -10.23 19.15
CA ILE A 220 -6.64 -11.58 19.11
C ILE A 220 -6.45 -12.18 17.72
N ARG A 221 -6.82 -11.46 16.66
CA ARG A 221 -6.65 -11.91 15.27
C ARG A 221 -5.19 -12.17 14.90
N CYS A 222 -4.28 -11.28 15.29
CA CYS A 222 -2.85 -11.47 15.06
C CYS A 222 -2.30 -12.72 15.76
N LYS A 223 -2.79 -13.02 16.98
CA LYS A 223 -2.41 -14.22 17.71
C LYS A 223 -2.85 -15.48 16.97
N GLU A 224 -4.09 -15.52 16.49
CA GLU A 224 -4.65 -16.66 15.75
C GLU A 224 -3.92 -16.92 14.44
N VAL A 225 -3.63 -15.86 13.67
CA VAL A 225 -2.84 -15.95 12.44
C VAL A 225 -1.43 -16.44 12.74
N ALA A 226 -0.76 -15.86 13.74
CA ALA A 226 0.60 -16.27 14.12
C ALA A 226 0.63 -17.74 14.53
N ALA A 227 -0.30 -18.20 15.35
CA ALA A 227 -0.33 -19.58 15.81
C ALA A 227 -0.61 -20.57 14.67
N THR A 228 -1.57 -20.25 13.79
CA THR A 228 -1.87 -21.06 12.61
C THR A 228 -0.64 -21.23 11.72
N ARG A 229 0.06 -20.13 11.43
CA ARG A 229 1.28 -20.15 10.63
C ARG A 229 2.43 -20.86 11.32
N ALA A 230 2.63 -20.65 12.63
CA ALA A 230 3.64 -21.36 13.40
C ALA A 230 3.44 -22.88 13.32
N GLN A 231 2.21 -23.36 13.56
CA GLN A 231 1.87 -24.77 13.49
C GLN A 231 2.07 -25.34 12.08
N ALA A 232 1.65 -24.60 11.05
CA ALA A 232 1.84 -25.01 9.65
C ALA A 232 3.33 -25.18 9.32
N LEU A 233 4.18 -24.23 9.72
CA LEU A 233 5.62 -24.28 9.45
C LEU A 233 6.32 -25.41 10.21
N ILE A 234 6.02 -25.58 11.49
CA ILE A 234 6.65 -26.59 12.35
C ILE A 234 6.47 -28.00 11.79
N ARG A 235 5.33 -28.31 11.17
CA ARG A 235 5.07 -29.61 10.54
C ARG A 235 6.10 -30.00 9.49
N TYR A 236 6.71 -29.01 8.83
CA TYR A 236 7.69 -29.21 7.75
C TYR A 236 9.14 -29.00 8.18
N LEU A 237 9.39 -28.65 9.45
CA LEU A 237 10.76 -28.48 9.97
C LEU A 237 11.41 -29.83 10.30
N SER A 238 12.74 -29.89 10.21
CA SER A 238 13.50 -31.04 10.71
C SER A 238 13.37 -31.17 12.24
N GLN A 239 13.62 -32.37 12.77
CA GLN A 239 13.51 -32.61 14.21
C GLN A 239 14.40 -31.67 15.04
N SER A 240 15.63 -31.42 14.59
CA SER A 240 16.55 -30.47 15.23
C SER A 240 16.04 -29.02 15.21
N GLU A 241 15.31 -28.61 14.16
CA GLU A 241 14.72 -27.27 14.07
C GLU A 241 13.45 -27.14 14.91
N LYS A 242 12.69 -28.22 15.06
CA LYS A 242 11.52 -28.28 15.95
C LYS A 242 11.93 -28.10 17.40
N GLU A 243 12.98 -28.80 17.84
CA GLU A 243 13.53 -28.68 19.21
C GLU A 243 13.97 -27.25 19.52
N GLN A 244 14.58 -26.55 18.55
CA GLN A 244 14.96 -25.14 18.69
C GLN A 244 13.77 -24.17 18.69
N CYS A 245 12.58 -24.57 18.22
CA CYS A 245 11.37 -23.78 18.30
C CYS A 245 10.64 -23.91 19.66
N GLY A 246 11.00 -24.89 20.48
CA GLY A 246 10.38 -25.20 21.78
C GLY A 246 9.02 -25.90 21.66
N ASP A 247 8.50 -26.39 22.80
CA ASP A 247 7.46 -27.44 22.90
C ASP A 247 6.16 -27.26 22.08
N GLU A 248 5.59 -28.35 21.56
CA GLU A 248 4.55 -28.37 20.50
C GLU A 248 3.15 -27.87 20.92
N SER A 249 2.92 -27.59 22.22
CA SER A 249 1.61 -27.18 22.74
C SER A 249 1.38 -25.66 22.66
N LEU A 250 1.25 -25.12 21.43
CA LEU A 250 0.52 -23.86 21.27
C LEU A 250 -0.95 -24.19 21.52
N GLY A 251 -1.43 -24.00 22.75
CA GLY A 251 -2.75 -24.37 23.26
C GLY A 251 -3.93 -23.68 22.59
N ILE A 252 -4.06 -23.84 21.27
CA ILE A 252 -5.25 -23.46 20.52
C ILE A 252 -6.08 -24.72 20.35
N SER A 253 -7.13 -24.82 21.16
CA SER A 253 -8.28 -25.65 20.83
C SER A 253 -8.89 -25.05 19.56
N ILE A 254 -8.57 -25.64 18.41
CA ILE A 254 -9.27 -25.35 17.17
C ILE A 254 -10.66 -25.94 17.35
N TYR A 255 -11.62 -25.14 17.81
CA TYR A 255 -13.00 -25.43 17.49
C TYR A 255 -13.08 -25.39 15.96
N GLN A 256 -13.12 -26.59 15.36
CA GLN A 256 -13.46 -26.77 13.97
C GLN A 256 -14.89 -26.25 13.79
N HIS A 257 -15.03 -24.97 13.43
CA HIS A 257 -16.24 -24.54 12.78
C HIS A 257 -16.13 -25.05 11.35
N VAL A 258 -16.66 -26.25 11.12
CA VAL A 258 -17.02 -26.71 9.78
C VAL A 258 -18.03 -25.67 9.26
N PRO A 259 -17.76 -24.95 8.16
CA PRO A 259 -18.81 -24.22 7.49
C PRO A 259 -19.66 -25.27 6.78
N ASP A 260 -20.89 -25.48 7.26
CA ASP A 260 -21.93 -26.20 6.52
C ASP A 260 -22.34 -25.37 5.31
N THR A 261 -21.46 -25.27 4.30
CA THR A 261 -21.83 -24.92 2.91
C THR A 261 -20.60 -25.05 2.00
N PRO A 262 -20.66 -25.88 0.95
CA PRO A 262 -19.58 -25.95 -0.03
C PRO A 262 -19.55 -24.64 -0.84
N ILE A 263 -18.41 -23.95 -0.82
CA ILE A 263 -18.14 -22.83 -1.72
C ILE A 263 -17.91 -23.42 -3.12
N GLU A 264 -18.90 -23.28 -4.01
CA GLU A 264 -18.73 -23.53 -5.44
C GLU A 264 -17.67 -22.56 -5.99
N VAL A 265 -16.51 -23.10 -6.35
CA VAL A 265 -15.51 -22.38 -7.14
C VAL A 265 -16.02 -22.29 -8.58
N ARG A 266 -16.72 -21.19 -8.91
CA ARG A 266 -16.92 -20.80 -10.31
C ARG A 266 -15.63 -20.19 -10.84
N LEU A 267 -14.84 -21.03 -11.50
CA LEU A 267 -13.84 -20.58 -12.47
C LEU A 267 -14.58 -19.90 -13.63
N ALA A 268 -14.49 -18.58 -13.71
CA ALA A 268 -14.91 -17.85 -14.91
C ALA A 268 -13.81 -17.97 -15.97
N ARG A 269 -14.23 -18.38 -17.17
CA ARG A 269 -13.49 -18.34 -18.43
C ARG A 269 -13.37 -16.91 -18.95
#